data_AF-A0A6B0XR24-F1
#
_entry.id   AF-A0A6B0XR24-F1
#
_cell.length_a   1.000
_cell.length_b   1.000
_cell.length_c   1.000
_cell.angle_alpha   90.00
_cell.angle_beta   90.00
_cell.angle_gamma   90.00
#
_symmetry.space_group_name_H-M   'P 1'
#
loop_
_entity.id
_entity.type
_entity.pdbx_description
1 polymer ?
#
loop_
_entity_poly.entity_id
_entity_poly.type
_entity_poly.pdbx_seq_one_letter_code
_entity_poly.pdbx_strand_id
1 'polypeptide(L)'
;MRRYSAYDPPEYVSWQPDPELLEAYRSRIRADDARAREIAALPPDAHIALYRGLLRFRLSDIALTRWVKQGVISKAWLGTGEEAVTVGAVNALDRRGSEGDIVGPMIRNQGANHEMGMPMAEVFRTYLGTADAPAGGRDLHLGDLRYGVCPPISMVATLSTVMNGFALAFRIRGEPRVALTWVGDGATKHGEAHEAFAFAASLRLPIIFVIQNNQVALGTRLDQHHVPPDFSDWGAAYGIPSESVDGNHVLEVYAATRVAAERCRRGEGPQLIEARTFRMGGHATHDVREARATFSSELFRYWGRRDPVGLYEEYLAGIDLGVAGSGNL
;
A
#
# COMPACT_ATOMS: atom_id res chain seq x y z
N MET A 1 3.30 18.98 5.84
CA MET A 1 1.91 18.95 5.27
C MET A 1 0.88 19.69 6.15
N ARG A 2 -0.05 20.49 5.59
CA ARG A 2 -1.19 21.05 6.36
C ARG A 2 -2.13 19.95 6.85
N ARG A 3 -2.40 19.93 8.16
CA ARG A 3 -3.36 19.02 8.81
C ARG A 3 -4.72 19.68 8.96
N TYR A 4 -5.79 18.91 8.78
CA TYR A 4 -7.17 19.37 8.83
C TYR A 4 -7.91 18.66 9.96
N SER A 5 -8.15 19.35 11.07
CA SER A 5 -8.83 18.77 12.25
C SER A 5 -10.21 18.16 11.95
N ALA A 6 -10.87 18.61 10.90
CA ALA A 6 -12.15 18.07 10.47
C ALA A 6 -12.04 16.72 9.73
N TYR A 7 -10.89 16.33 9.21
CA TYR A 7 -10.75 15.18 8.30
C TYR A 7 -9.60 14.24 8.65
N ASP A 8 -8.56 14.73 9.31
CA ASP A 8 -7.44 13.93 9.79
C ASP A 8 -7.73 13.26 11.14
N PRO A 9 -7.11 12.10 11.43
CA PRO A 9 -7.07 11.53 12.77
C PRO A 9 -6.56 12.56 13.79
N PRO A 10 -7.14 12.64 15.01
CA PRO A 10 -6.68 13.56 16.05
C PRO A 10 -5.18 13.47 16.32
N GLU A 11 -4.63 12.24 16.28
CA GLU A 11 -3.21 11.97 16.49
C GLU A 11 -2.30 12.59 15.42
N TYR A 12 -2.80 12.74 14.20
CA TYR A 12 -2.07 13.37 13.10
C TYR A 12 -2.15 14.90 13.16
N VAL A 13 -3.24 15.45 13.72
CA VAL A 13 -3.40 16.90 13.90
C VAL A 13 -2.41 17.43 14.94
N SER A 14 -2.19 16.67 16.01
CA SER A 14 -1.22 16.99 17.07
C SER A 14 0.14 16.33 16.85
N TRP A 15 0.43 15.83 15.65
CA TRP A 15 1.67 15.12 15.39
C TRP A 15 2.86 16.05 15.55
N GLN A 16 3.92 15.53 16.16
CA GLN A 16 5.22 16.19 16.29
C GLN A 16 6.31 15.18 15.96
N PRO A 17 7.45 15.64 15.41
CA PRO A 17 8.60 14.78 15.18
C PRO A 17 9.06 14.15 16.50
N ASP A 18 9.38 12.87 16.42
CA ASP A 18 9.83 12.09 17.55
C ASP A 18 11.27 11.65 17.31
N PRO A 19 12.27 12.18 18.05
CA PRO A 19 13.68 11.90 17.79
C PRO A 19 14.02 10.41 17.83
N GLU A 20 13.39 9.62 18.71
CA GLU A 20 13.65 8.19 18.82
C GLU A 20 13.10 7.45 17.59
N LEU A 21 11.91 7.81 17.11
CA LEU A 21 11.35 7.22 15.90
C LEU A 21 12.11 7.64 14.65
N LEU A 22 12.61 8.87 14.58
CA LEU A 22 13.42 9.33 13.45
C LEU A 22 14.78 8.63 13.39
N GLU A 23 15.41 8.38 14.54
CA GLU A 23 16.63 7.58 14.59
C GLU A 23 16.35 6.10 14.25
N ALA A 24 15.24 5.55 14.74
CA ALA A 24 14.79 4.22 14.35
C ALA A 24 14.51 4.12 12.83
N TYR A 25 13.91 5.14 12.23
CA TYR A 25 13.69 5.24 10.79
C TYR A 25 15.03 5.21 10.03
N ARG A 26 16.00 6.04 10.43
CA ARG A 26 17.34 6.08 9.80
C ARG A 26 18.10 4.77 9.95
N SER A 27 18.05 4.14 11.11
CA SER A 27 18.75 2.87 11.35
C SER A 27 18.16 1.72 10.53
N ARG A 28 16.83 1.70 10.31
CA ARG A 28 16.17 0.69 9.46
C ARG A 28 16.63 0.68 8.01
N ILE A 29 17.00 1.84 7.45
CA ILE A 29 17.56 1.94 6.09
C ILE A 29 18.80 1.04 5.92
N ARG A 30 19.58 0.84 6.99
CA ARG A 30 20.83 0.07 6.99
C ARG A 30 20.69 -1.33 7.59
N ALA A 31 19.47 -1.74 7.97
CA ALA A 31 19.25 -3.01 8.67
C ALA A 31 19.41 -4.24 7.77
N ASP A 32 19.35 -4.07 6.44
CA ASP A 32 19.52 -5.13 5.45
C ASP A 32 20.34 -4.61 4.26
N ASP A 33 21.40 -5.33 3.89
CA ASP A 33 22.36 -4.91 2.86
C ASP A 33 21.77 -4.85 1.45
N ALA A 34 20.77 -5.68 1.14
CA ALA A 34 20.12 -5.67 -0.17
C ALA A 34 19.20 -4.45 -0.26
N ARG A 35 18.39 -4.19 0.78
CA ARG A 35 17.51 -3.03 0.83
C ARG A 35 18.29 -1.71 0.89
N ALA A 36 19.37 -1.66 1.67
CA ALA A 36 20.24 -0.48 1.75
C ALA A 36 20.82 -0.11 0.38
N ARG A 37 21.18 -1.10 -0.46
CA ARG A 37 21.64 -0.87 -1.83
C ARG A 37 20.56 -0.25 -2.72
N GLU A 38 19.33 -0.78 -2.66
CA GLU A 38 18.20 -0.21 -3.43
C GLU A 38 17.87 1.21 -2.97
N ILE A 39 17.92 1.49 -1.67
CA ILE A 39 17.67 2.84 -1.13
C ILE A 39 18.79 3.80 -1.54
N ALA A 40 20.06 3.39 -1.47
CA ALA A 40 21.19 4.23 -1.88
C ALA A 40 21.20 4.53 -3.39
N ALA A 41 20.56 3.68 -4.20
CA ALA A 41 20.42 3.86 -5.64
C ALA A 41 19.25 4.79 -6.02
N LEU A 42 18.39 5.20 -5.07
CA LEU A 42 17.29 6.11 -5.35
C LEU A 42 17.81 7.50 -5.76
N PRO A 43 17.46 8.00 -6.96
CA PRO A 43 17.83 9.35 -7.34
C PRO A 43 17.02 10.39 -6.55
N PRO A 44 17.52 11.63 -6.40
CA PRO A 44 16.83 12.71 -5.68
C PRO A 44 15.37 12.90 -6.09
N ASP A 45 15.07 12.88 -7.40
CA ASP A 45 13.70 13.05 -7.90
C ASP A 45 12.77 11.90 -7.48
N ALA A 46 13.29 10.68 -7.31
CA ALA A 46 12.50 9.55 -6.81
C ALA A 46 12.14 9.70 -5.34
N HIS A 47 13.03 10.29 -4.52
CA HIS A 47 12.69 10.63 -3.14
C HIS A 47 11.52 11.62 -3.06
N ILE A 48 11.56 12.65 -3.90
CA ILE A 48 10.47 13.64 -4.02
C ILE A 48 9.20 13.02 -4.58
N ALA A 49 9.31 12.09 -5.54
CA ALA A 49 8.17 11.36 -6.09
C ALA A 49 7.46 10.52 -5.02
N LEU A 50 8.20 9.78 -4.19
CA LEU A 50 7.65 9.05 -3.05
C LEU A 50 6.90 9.98 -2.09
N TYR A 51 7.49 11.12 -1.73
CA TYR A 51 6.83 12.07 -0.83
C TYR A 51 5.55 12.64 -1.44
N ARG A 52 5.61 13.01 -2.72
CA ARG A 52 4.43 13.48 -3.47
C ARG A 52 3.34 12.41 -3.53
N GLY A 53 3.69 11.13 -3.69
CA GLY A 53 2.75 10.01 -3.66
C GLY A 53 2.05 9.89 -2.31
N LEU A 54 2.82 9.93 -1.20
CA LEU A 54 2.27 9.90 0.16
C LEU A 54 1.28 11.05 0.40
N LEU A 55 1.66 12.28 0.01
CA LEU A 55 0.80 13.45 0.12
C LEU A 55 -0.45 13.32 -0.75
N ARG A 56 -0.30 12.87 -2.00
CA ARG A 56 -1.42 12.72 -2.94
C ARG A 56 -2.45 11.73 -2.41
N PHE A 57 -2.00 10.61 -1.86
CA PHE A 57 -2.88 9.61 -1.27
C PHE A 57 -3.61 10.16 -0.03
N ARG A 58 -2.90 10.76 0.93
CA ARG A 58 -3.55 11.38 2.11
C ARG A 58 -4.56 12.46 1.72
N LEU A 59 -4.21 13.33 0.76
CA LEU A 59 -5.09 14.40 0.31
C LEU A 59 -6.31 13.88 -0.47
N SER A 60 -6.17 12.82 -1.26
CA SER A 60 -7.32 12.18 -1.90
C SER A 60 -8.28 11.60 -0.86
N ASP A 61 -7.76 10.99 0.20
CA ASP A 61 -8.58 10.41 1.27
C ASP A 61 -9.32 11.49 2.08
N ILE A 62 -8.66 12.62 2.34
CA ILE A 62 -9.28 13.80 2.97
C ILE A 62 -10.41 14.36 2.08
N ALA A 63 -10.21 14.44 0.76
CA ALA A 63 -11.23 14.91 -0.18
C ALA A 63 -12.48 14.00 -0.16
N LEU A 64 -12.28 12.68 -0.18
CA LEU A 64 -13.37 11.70 -0.10
C LEU A 64 -14.10 11.78 1.25
N THR A 65 -13.36 11.92 2.35
CA THR A 65 -13.95 12.13 3.69
C THR A 65 -14.82 13.38 3.72
N ARG A 66 -14.34 14.48 3.12
CA ARG A 66 -15.10 15.71 3.00
C ARG A 66 -16.39 15.52 2.22
N TRP A 67 -16.34 14.80 1.09
CA TRP A 67 -17.54 14.51 0.29
C TRP A 67 -18.57 13.67 1.02
N VAL A 68 -18.14 12.68 1.80
CA VAL A 68 -19.05 11.92 2.67
C VAL A 68 -19.72 12.82 3.69
N LYS A 69 -18.96 13.68 4.38
CA LYS A 69 -19.51 14.61 5.37
C LYS A 69 -20.46 15.66 4.78
N GLN A 70 -20.28 16.01 3.51
CA GLN A 70 -21.13 16.96 2.79
C GLN A 70 -22.33 16.29 2.10
N GLY A 71 -22.44 14.96 2.15
CA GLY A 71 -23.51 14.21 1.48
C GLY A 71 -23.35 14.11 -0.04
N VAL A 72 -22.15 14.37 -0.58
CA VAL A 72 -21.86 14.25 -2.02
C VAL A 72 -21.76 12.78 -2.44
N ILE A 73 -21.17 11.94 -1.58
CA ILE A 73 -21.10 10.48 -1.75
C ILE A 73 -21.51 9.80 -0.43
N SER A 74 -21.93 8.54 -0.47
CA SER A 74 -22.40 7.82 0.71
C SER A 74 -21.27 7.24 1.57
N LYS A 75 -20.21 6.72 0.93
CA LYS A 75 -19.07 6.11 1.61
C LYS A 75 -17.81 6.09 0.74
N ALA A 76 -16.65 5.97 1.38
CA ALA A 76 -15.37 5.68 0.75
C ALA A 76 -14.52 4.74 1.61
N TRP A 77 -13.50 4.12 1.00
CA TRP A 77 -12.51 3.28 1.68
C TRP A 77 -11.15 3.98 1.63
N LEU A 78 -10.59 4.26 2.80
CA LEU A 78 -9.43 5.15 2.96
C LEU A 78 -8.21 4.36 3.42
N GLY A 79 -7.04 4.69 2.88
CA GLY A 79 -5.74 4.15 3.29
C GLY A 79 -5.02 5.01 4.32
N THR A 80 -5.72 5.89 5.05
CA THR A 80 -5.11 6.76 6.07
C THR A 80 -4.28 5.95 7.10
N GLY A 81 -2.97 6.19 7.11
CA GLY A 81 -1.99 5.48 7.95
C GLY A 81 -1.29 4.29 7.27
N GLU A 82 -1.75 3.91 6.09
CA GLU A 82 -1.28 2.76 5.30
C GLU A 82 -0.68 3.21 3.96
N GLU A 83 -0.42 4.52 3.78
CA GLU A 83 -0.03 5.10 2.49
C GLU A 83 1.31 4.56 1.99
N ALA A 84 2.29 4.42 2.89
CA ALA A 84 3.63 3.94 2.58
C ALA A 84 3.62 2.51 2.03
N VAL A 85 2.71 1.65 2.50
CA VAL A 85 2.53 0.28 1.98
C VAL A 85 2.17 0.27 0.49
N THR A 86 1.39 1.26 0.05
CA THR A 86 0.96 1.36 -1.35
C THR A 86 1.99 2.12 -2.19
N VAL A 87 2.39 3.31 -1.73
CA VAL A 87 3.27 4.21 -2.49
C VAL A 87 4.67 3.60 -2.66
N GLY A 88 5.24 3.04 -1.59
CA GLY A 88 6.56 2.39 -1.65
C GLY A 88 6.55 1.21 -2.63
N ALA A 89 5.55 0.34 -2.50
CA ALA A 89 5.43 -0.84 -3.34
C ALA A 89 5.29 -0.50 -4.83
N VAL A 90 4.39 0.43 -5.17
CA VAL A 90 4.14 0.80 -6.58
C VAL A 90 5.35 1.50 -7.20
N ASN A 91 6.06 2.35 -6.47
CA ASN A 91 7.24 3.03 -7.01
C ASN A 91 8.43 2.10 -7.28
N ALA A 92 8.44 0.90 -6.71
CA ALA A 92 9.45 -0.13 -6.97
C ALA A 92 9.21 -0.93 -8.27
N LEU A 93 8.07 -0.71 -8.93
CA LEU A 93 7.66 -1.43 -10.13
C LEU A 93 8.00 -0.67 -11.42
N ASP A 94 8.00 -1.40 -12.53
CA ASP A 94 8.05 -0.84 -13.87
C ASP A 94 6.67 -0.35 -14.30
N ARG A 95 6.46 0.97 -14.30
CA ARG A 95 5.14 1.60 -14.49
C ARG A 95 4.88 2.07 -15.93
N ARG A 96 5.41 1.37 -16.94
CA ARG A 96 5.20 1.66 -18.37
C ARG A 96 3.80 1.29 -18.90
N GLY A 97 2.77 1.45 -18.07
CA GLY A 97 1.37 1.15 -18.41
C GLY A 97 1.16 -0.32 -18.77
N SER A 98 0.40 -0.59 -19.82
CA SER A 98 0.05 -1.96 -20.25
C SER A 98 1.25 -2.85 -20.63
N GLU A 99 2.43 -2.27 -20.85
CA GLU A 99 3.68 -2.99 -21.14
C GLU A 99 4.56 -3.24 -19.89
N GLY A 100 4.28 -2.51 -18.79
CA GLY A 100 5.01 -2.62 -17.53
C GLY A 100 4.40 -3.65 -16.58
N ASP A 101 4.79 -3.60 -15.31
CA ASP A 101 4.18 -4.42 -14.26
C ASP A 101 2.70 -4.08 -14.06
N ILE A 102 1.97 -5.01 -13.43
CA ILE A 102 0.55 -4.86 -13.15
C ILE A 102 0.27 -4.95 -11.66
N VAL A 103 -0.63 -4.11 -11.16
CA VAL A 103 -1.07 -4.11 -9.76
C VAL A 103 -2.54 -4.48 -9.63
N GLY A 104 -2.87 -5.23 -8.58
CA GLY A 104 -4.22 -5.55 -8.13
C GLY A 104 -4.45 -4.94 -6.75
N PRO A 105 -4.88 -3.67 -6.63
CA PRO A 105 -5.17 -3.04 -5.36
C PRO A 105 -6.37 -3.68 -4.65
N MET A 106 -6.34 -3.71 -3.32
CA MET A 106 -7.59 -3.82 -2.56
C MET A 106 -8.37 -2.50 -2.67
N ILE A 107 -9.65 -2.50 -2.26
CA ILE A 107 -10.48 -1.29 -2.15
C ILE A 107 -9.83 -0.14 -1.37
N ARG A 108 -8.87 -0.47 -0.49
CA ARG A 108 -8.15 0.51 0.34
C ARG A 108 -6.88 1.04 -0.32
N ASN A 109 -6.31 0.34 -1.29
CA ASN A 109 -5.07 0.72 -1.96
C ASN A 109 -5.33 1.65 -3.16
N GLN A 110 -6.30 2.56 -3.06
CA GLN A 110 -6.65 3.46 -4.17
C GLN A 110 -5.46 4.30 -4.65
N GLY A 111 -4.49 4.54 -3.77
CA GLY A 111 -3.19 5.15 -4.08
C GLY A 111 -2.49 4.52 -5.29
N ALA A 112 -2.64 3.21 -5.47
CA ALA A 112 -2.01 2.50 -6.58
C ALA A 112 -2.48 3.01 -7.94
N ASN A 113 -3.73 3.45 -8.08
CA ASN A 113 -4.26 3.94 -9.36
C ASN A 113 -3.45 5.13 -9.89
N HIS A 114 -3.30 6.16 -9.07
CA HIS A 114 -2.60 7.37 -9.50
C HIS A 114 -1.08 7.21 -9.50
N GLU A 115 -0.52 6.33 -8.67
CA GLU A 115 0.91 6.01 -8.71
C GLU A 115 1.28 5.22 -9.98
N MET A 116 0.35 4.39 -10.50
CA MET A 116 0.47 3.76 -11.82
C MET A 116 0.15 4.73 -12.99
N GLY A 117 -0.18 5.99 -12.70
CA GLY A 117 -0.36 7.04 -13.71
C GLY A 117 -1.81 7.34 -14.09
N MET A 118 -2.80 6.70 -13.47
CA MET A 118 -4.21 7.05 -13.72
C MET A 118 -4.51 8.48 -13.26
N PRO A 119 -5.24 9.28 -14.06
CA PRO A 119 -5.64 10.62 -13.65
C PRO A 119 -6.50 10.62 -12.38
N MET A 120 -6.19 11.53 -11.44
CA MET A 120 -6.97 11.68 -10.20
C MET A 120 -8.47 11.96 -10.46
N ALA A 121 -8.79 12.61 -11.59
CA ALA A 121 -10.17 12.84 -12.01
C ALA A 121 -10.94 11.53 -12.22
N GLU A 122 -10.30 10.44 -12.67
CA GLU A 122 -10.95 9.13 -12.82
C GLU A 122 -11.30 8.54 -11.45
N VAL A 123 -10.44 8.71 -10.44
CA VAL A 123 -10.73 8.31 -9.06
C VAL A 123 -12.01 8.98 -8.58
N PHE A 124 -12.09 10.30 -8.73
CA PHE A 124 -13.23 11.07 -8.28
C PHE A 124 -14.51 10.79 -9.07
N ARG A 125 -14.43 10.61 -10.40
CA ARG A 125 -15.57 10.18 -11.22
C ARG A 125 -16.13 8.83 -10.77
N THR A 126 -15.26 7.87 -10.45
CA THR A 126 -15.68 6.56 -9.95
C THR A 126 -16.46 6.70 -8.65
N TYR A 127 -15.98 7.50 -7.68
CA TYR A 127 -16.74 7.74 -6.44
C TYR A 127 -18.06 8.48 -6.64
N LEU A 128 -18.14 9.37 -7.64
CA LEU A 128 -19.38 10.05 -8.01
C LEU A 128 -20.33 9.15 -8.81
N GLY A 129 -19.88 7.97 -9.25
CA GLY A 129 -20.70 7.03 -10.05
C GLY A 129 -21.08 7.58 -11.42
N THR A 130 -20.27 8.47 -12.01
CA THR A 130 -20.60 9.09 -13.29
C THR A 130 -20.42 8.12 -14.46
N ALA A 131 -21.19 8.31 -15.54
CA ALA A 131 -21.14 7.45 -16.72
C ALA A 131 -19.80 7.51 -17.48
N ASP A 132 -19.00 8.54 -17.25
CA ASP A 132 -17.64 8.72 -17.80
C ASP A 132 -16.53 8.18 -16.88
N ALA A 133 -16.88 7.54 -15.76
CA ALA A 133 -15.93 6.77 -14.96
C ALA A 133 -15.48 5.49 -15.71
N PRO A 134 -14.30 4.91 -15.40
CA PRO A 134 -13.83 3.68 -16.06
C PRO A 134 -14.83 2.50 -16.03
N ALA A 135 -15.59 2.35 -14.95
CA ALA A 135 -16.64 1.32 -14.82
C ALA A 135 -18.01 1.74 -15.40
N GLY A 136 -18.12 2.93 -15.98
CA GLY A 136 -19.36 3.50 -16.51
C GLY A 136 -20.43 3.75 -15.44
N GLY A 137 -20.01 4.11 -14.21
CA GLY A 137 -20.91 4.36 -13.08
C GLY A 137 -21.54 3.11 -12.45
N ARG A 138 -21.16 1.91 -12.88
CA ARG A 138 -21.74 0.64 -12.37
C ARG A 138 -21.08 0.14 -11.09
N ASP A 139 -19.83 0.52 -10.86
CA ASP A 139 -19.02 0.04 -9.76
C ASP A 139 -18.08 1.16 -9.26
N LEU A 140 -17.75 1.10 -7.96
CA LEU A 140 -16.79 1.97 -7.28
C LEU A 140 -15.37 1.37 -7.28
N HIS A 141 -15.21 0.11 -7.69
CA HIS A 141 -13.90 -0.53 -7.84
C HIS A 141 -13.13 0.06 -9.04
N LEU A 142 -12.26 1.03 -8.75
CA LEU A 142 -11.45 1.70 -9.76
C LEU A 142 -10.25 0.85 -10.18
N GLY A 143 -10.06 0.74 -11.49
CA GLY A 143 -8.84 0.26 -12.13
C GLY A 143 -8.93 0.38 -13.64
N ASP A 144 -7.79 0.40 -14.31
CA ASP A 144 -7.68 0.44 -15.76
C ASP A 144 -6.39 -0.25 -16.23
N LEU A 145 -6.55 -1.30 -17.04
CA LEU A 145 -5.45 -2.12 -17.54
C LEU A 145 -4.50 -1.35 -18.46
N ARG A 146 -4.94 -0.23 -19.06
CA ARG A 146 -4.05 0.65 -19.86
C ARG A 146 -2.92 1.23 -19.02
N TYR A 147 -3.17 1.43 -17.74
CA TYR A 147 -2.20 1.91 -16.76
C TYR A 147 -1.60 0.76 -15.92
N GLY A 148 -1.91 -0.50 -16.23
CA GLY A 148 -1.46 -1.64 -15.43
C GLY A 148 -2.18 -1.76 -14.09
N VAL A 149 -3.45 -1.38 -13.99
CA VAL A 149 -4.25 -1.55 -12.77
C VAL A 149 -5.43 -2.48 -13.03
N CYS A 150 -5.41 -3.65 -12.40
CA CYS A 150 -6.57 -4.54 -12.36
C CYS A 150 -7.57 -4.01 -11.31
N PRO A 151 -8.83 -3.71 -11.66
CA PRO A 151 -9.78 -3.18 -10.70
C PRO A 151 -10.04 -4.18 -9.55
N PRO A 152 -10.22 -3.71 -8.31
CA PRO A 152 -10.50 -4.60 -7.20
C PRO A 152 -11.81 -5.37 -7.38
N ILE A 153 -11.92 -6.49 -6.67
CA ILE A 153 -13.13 -7.33 -6.65
C ILE A 153 -13.72 -7.30 -5.23
N SER A 154 -15.05 -7.25 -5.12
CA SER A 154 -15.73 -7.20 -3.81
C SER A 154 -15.45 -8.43 -2.94
N MET A 155 -15.32 -9.60 -3.57
CA MET A 155 -15.03 -10.86 -2.90
C MET A 155 -13.61 -10.84 -2.35
N VAL A 156 -13.51 -10.90 -1.02
CA VAL A 156 -12.25 -10.81 -0.29
C VAL A 156 -11.30 -11.91 -0.75
N ALA A 157 -10.01 -11.56 -0.91
CA ALA A 157 -8.92 -12.41 -1.39
C ALA A 157 -9.02 -12.91 -2.85
N THR A 158 -10.19 -12.88 -3.50
CA THR A 158 -10.35 -13.40 -4.87
C THR A 158 -9.49 -12.68 -5.90
N LEU A 159 -9.18 -11.39 -5.72
CA LEU A 159 -8.29 -10.68 -6.63
C LEU A 159 -6.90 -11.34 -6.74
N SER A 160 -6.41 -11.98 -5.66
CA SER A 160 -5.11 -12.66 -5.67
C SER A 160 -5.05 -13.79 -6.70
N THR A 161 -6.15 -14.53 -6.91
CA THR A 161 -6.21 -15.60 -7.91
C THR A 161 -6.30 -15.05 -9.32
N VAL A 162 -6.96 -13.90 -9.52
CA VAL A 162 -6.95 -13.18 -10.81
C VAL A 162 -5.55 -12.67 -11.15
N MET A 163 -4.83 -12.14 -10.16
CA MET A 163 -3.46 -11.64 -10.35
C MET A 163 -2.47 -12.75 -10.67
N ASN A 164 -2.69 -13.98 -10.18
CA ASN A 164 -1.97 -15.16 -10.66
C ASN A 164 -2.16 -15.41 -12.15
N GLY A 165 -3.34 -15.13 -12.71
CA GLY A 165 -3.60 -15.23 -14.14
C GLY A 165 -2.70 -14.31 -14.96
N PHE A 166 -2.51 -13.06 -14.51
CA PHE A 166 -1.57 -12.13 -15.15
C PHE A 166 -0.12 -12.63 -15.04
N ALA A 167 0.31 -13.05 -13.84
CA ALA A 167 1.66 -13.56 -13.64
C ALA A 167 1.95 -14.83 -14.47
N LEU A 168 0.96 -15.72 -14.59
CA LEU A 168 1.03 -16.90 -15.45
C LEU A 168 1.16 -16.50 -16.92
N ALA A 169 0.42 -15.50 -17.38
CA ALA A 169 0.53 -15.01 -18.75
C ALA A 169 1.93 -14.43 -19.04
N PHE A 170 2.50 -13.64 -18.12
CA PHE A 170 3.87 -13.11 -18.25
C PHE A 170 4.87 -14.26 -18.39
N ARG A 171 4.75 -15.26 -17.52
CA ARG A 171 5.64 -16.43 -17.53
C ARG A 171 5.51 -17.27 -18.80
N ILE A 172 4.30 -17.50 -19.30
CA ILE A 172 4.06 -18.24 -20.55
C ILE A 172 4.66 -17.49 -21.76
N ARG A 173 4.58 -16.15 -21.76
CA ARG A 173 5.05 -15.31 -22.87
C ARG A 173 6.53 -14.93 -22.77
N GLY A 174 7.21 -15.30 -21.67
CA GLY A 174 8.60 -14.90 -21.43
C GLY A 174 8.76 -13.38 -21.24
N GLU A 175 7.71 -12.71 -20.76
CA GLU A 175 7.74 -11.27 -20.50
C GLU A 175 8.43 -11.02 -19.15
N PRO A 176 9.44 -10.14 -19.06
CA PRO A 176 10.13 -9.84 -17.81
C PRO A 176 9.29 -8.87 -16.97
N ARG A 177 8.07 -9.27 -16.61
CA ARG A 177 7.04 -8.47 -15.92
C ARG A 177 6.64 -9.13 -14.60
N VAL A 178 6.20 -8.32 -13.65
CA VAL A 178 5.77 -8.74 -12.32
C VAL A 178 4.33 -8.33 -12.08
N ALA A 179 3.56 -9.21 -11.46
CA ALA A 179 2.27 -8.88 -10.88
C ALA A 179 2.46 -8.53 -9.40
N LEU A 180 1.73 -7.55 -8.87
CA LEU A 180 1.71 -7.25 -7.45
C LEU A 180 0.26 -7.12 -6.96
N THR A 181 -0.05 -7.74 -5.83
CA THR A 181 -1.39 -7.61 -5.20
C THR A 181 -1.26 -7.49 -3.69
N TRP A 182 -2.20 -6.78 -3.08
CA TRP A 182 -2.29 -6.69 -1.63
C TRP A 182 -3.33 -7.68 -1.09
N VAL A 183 -3.03 -8.25 0.07
CA VAL A 183 -3.90 -9.15 0.82
C VAL A 183 -3.98 -8.63 2.25
N GLY A 184 -5.16 -8.19 2.69
CA GLY A 184 -5.35 -7.76 4.09
C GLY A 184 -5.12 -8.92 5.05
N ASP A 185 -4.72 -8.63 6.28
CA ASP A 185 -4.58 -9.62 7.36
C ASP A 185 -5.83 -10.51 7.53
N GLY A 186 -7.03 -9.94 7.47
CA GLY A 186 -8.28 -10.72 7.46
C GLY A 186 -8.48 -11.53 6.18
N ALA A 187 -8.06 -10.99 5.03
CA ALA A 187 -8.18 -11.66 3.74
C ALA A 187 -7.33 -12.93 3.66
N THR A 188 -6.25 -13.03 4.46
CA THR A 188 -5.46 -14.26 4.57
C THR A 188 -6.28 -15.47 5.01
N LYS A 189 -7.42 -15.28 5.69
CA LYS A 189 -8.28 -16.37 6.19
C LYS A 189 -9.22 -16.97 5.15
N HIS A 190 -9.21 -16.44 3.93
CA HIS A 190 -10.03 -16.92 2.83
C HIS A 190 -9.27 -17.98 2.03
N GLY A 191 -9.98 -19.04 1.61
CA GLY A 191 -9.39 -20.14 0.83
C GLY A 191 -8.71 -19.66 -0.45
N GLU A 192 -9.25 -18.62 -1.08
CA GLU A 192 -8.72 -17.98 -2.28
C GLU A 192 -7.30 -17.43 -2.07
N ALA A 193 -6.95 -16.95 -0.87
CA ALA A 193 -5.59 -16.52 -0.55
C ALA A 193 -4.63 -17.72 -0.56
N HIS A 194 -5.02 -18.82 0.10
CA HIS A 194 -4.23 -20.04 0.15
C HIS A 194 -4.05 -20.66 -1.24
N GLU A 195 -5.12 -20.72 -2.04
CA GLU A 195 -5.07 -21.18 -3.43
C GLU A 195 -4.14 -20.30 -4.27
N ALA A 196 -4.21 -18.97 -4.10
CA ALA A 196 -3.34 -18.05 -4.82
C ALA A 196 -1.86 -18.29 -4.48
N PHE A 197 -1.52 -18.42 -3.20
CA PHE A 197 -0.14 -18.68 -2.76
C PHE A 197 0.36 -20.04 -3.26
N ALA A 198 -0.39 -21.10 -3.05
CA ALA A 198 -0.02 -22.46 -3.46
C ALA A 198 0.16 -22.57 -4.99
N PHE A 199 -0.74 -21.99 -5.76
CA PHE A 199 -0.67 -22.00 -7.22
C PHE A 199 0.54 -21.22 -7.73
N ALA A 200 0.77 -20.01 -7.19
CA ALA A 200 1.91 -19.19 -7.56
C ALA A 200 3.24 -19.88 -7.26
N ALA A 201 3.35 -20.53 -6.10
CA ALA A 201 4.55 -21.27 -5.70
C ALA A 201 4.82 -22.47 -6.60
N SER A 202 3.81 -23.32 -6.81
CA SER A 202 3.90 -24.52 -7.66
C SER A 202 4.35 -24.20 -9.07
N LEU A 203 3.94 -23.04 -9.56
CA LEU A 203 4.23 -22.56 -10.90
C LEU A 203 5.40 -21.55 -10.95
N ARG A 204 6.05 -21.22 -9.84
CA ARG A 204 7.11 -20.19 -9.77
C ARG A 204 6.71 -18.91 -10.52
N LEU A 205 5.49 -18.43 -10.27
CA LEU A 205 4.96 -17.25 -10.96
C LEU A 205 5.68 -15.96 -10.54
N PRO A 206 5.89 -14.99 -11.46
CA PRO A 206 6.48 -13.69 -11.13
C PRO A 206 5.42 -12.78 -10.47
N ILE A 207 5.06 -13.07 -9.23
CA ILE A 207 4.07 -12.31 -8.46
C ILE A 207 4.54 -11.99 -7.05
N ILE A 208 4.27 -10.76 -6.60
CA ILE A 208 4.50 -10.30 -5.24
C ILE A 208 3.16 -10.20 -4.52
N PHE A 209 3.04 -10.89 -3.39
CA PHE A 209 1.91 -10.75 -2.47
C PHE A 209 2.32 -9.88 -1.30
N VAL A 210 1.70 -8.72 -1.16
CA VAL A 210 1.89 -7.84 0.00
C VAL A 210 0.79 -8.14 1.02
N ILE A 211 1.13 -8.82 2.11
CA ILE A 211 0.22 -8.95 3.26
C ILE A 211 0.21 -7.61 4.00
N GLN A 212 -0.87 -6.86 3.84
CA GLN A 212 -1.06 -5.57 4.51
C GLN A 212 -1.69 -5.81 5.88
N ASN A 213 -0.82 -5.94 6.88
CA ASN A 213 -1.20 -6.20 8.26
C ASN A 213 -1.53 -4.88 8.97
N ASN A 214 -2.79 -4.45 8.86
CA ASN A 214 -3.28 -3.20 9.46
C ASN A 214 -4.02 -3.41 10.79
N GLN A 215 -3.85 -4.59 11.39
CA GLN A 215 -4.33 -5.00 12.70
C GLN A 215 -5.85 -5.28 12.83
N VAL A 216 -6.64 -5.13 11.75
CA VAL A 216 -8.11 -5.25 11.84
C VAL A 216 -8.82 -5.64 10.54
N ALA A 217 -9.67 -6.67 10.62
CA ALA A 217 -10.61 -7.06 9.58
C ALA A 217 -12.03 -6.56 9.89
N LEU A 218 -12.45 -5.45 9.28
CA LEU A 218 -13.69 -4.71 9.60
C LEU A 218 -13.72 -4.25 11.07
N GLY A 219 -14.17 -5.11 11.99
CA GLY A 219 -14.17 -4.91 13.44
C GLY A 219 -13.53 -6.06 14.24
N THR A 220 -13.04 -7.10 13.56
CA THR A 220 -12.32 -8.23 14.16
C THR A 220 -10.84 -7.86 14.26
N ARG A 221 -10.31 -7.83 15.49
CA ARG A 221 -8.91 -7.48 15.75
C ARG A 221 -7.98 -8.64 15.37
N LEU A 222 -6.74 -8.31 15.06
CA LEU A 222 -5.71 -9.29 14.72
C LEU A 222 -5.59 -10.43 15.74
N ASP A 223 -5.63 -10.12 17.05
CA ASP A 223 -5.56 -11.10 18.14
C ASP A 223 -6.76 -12.06 18.20
N GLN A 224 -7.84 -11.78 17.46
CA GLN A 224 -9.02 -12.63 17.36
C GLN A 224 -9.01 -13.56 16.14
N HIS A 225 -8.28 -13.22 15.08
CA HIS A 225 -8.24 -14.02 13.84
C HIS A 225 -6.85 -14.55 13.46
N HIS A 226 -5.79 -14.15 14.15
CA HIS A 226 -4.44 -14.60 13.87
C HIS A 226 -3.69 -15.00 15.15
N VAL A 227 -3.02 -16.15 15.07
CA VAL A 227 -2.10 -16.63 16.10
C VAL A 227 -0.71 -16.09 15.78
N PRO A 228 -0.02 -15.39 16.72
CA PRO A 228 1.34 -14.89 16.55
C PRO A 228 2.36 -16.01 16.19
N PRO A 229 3.59 -15.67 15.72
CA PRO A 229 4.22 -14.35 15.79
C PRO A 229 3.77 -13.40 14.70
N ASP A 230 3.96 -13.75 13.42
CA ASP A 230 3.92 -12.83 12.29
C ASP A 230 3.42 -13.49 11.00
N PHE A 231 2.99 -12.70 10.01
CA PHE A 231 2.56 -13.24 8.72
C PHE A 231 3.73 -13.61 7.80
N SER A 232 4.95 -13.17 8.07
CA SER A 232 6.10 -13.63 7.28
C SER A 232 6.26 -15.15 7.30
N ASP A 233 5.88 -15.85 8.37
CA ASP A 233 5.97 -17.31 8.44
C ASP A 233 5.03 -18.02 7.44
N TRP A 234 4.04 -17.31 6.88
CA TRP A 234 3.15 -17.87 5.86
C TRP A 234 3.90 -18.28 4.60
N GLY A 235 4.96 -17.56 4.23
CA GLY A 235 5.73 -17.92 3.05
C GLY A 235 6.27 -19.35 3.15
N ALA A 236 6.72 -19.77 4.34
CA ALA A 236 7.23 -21.11 4.59
C ALA A 236 6.19 -22.21 4.32
N ALA A 237 4.90 -21.96 4.60
CA ALA A 237 3.82 -22.93 4.37
C ALA A 237 3.62 -23.29 2.88
N TYR A 238 4.02 -22.40 1.96
CA TYR A 238 3.90 -22.60 0.51
C TYR A 238 5.25 -22.73 -0.19
N GLY A 239 6.37 -22.62 0.53
CA GLY A 239 7.71 -22.55 -0.07
C GLY A 239 7.98 -21.23 -0.80
N ILE A 240 7.39 -20.13 -0.35
CA ILE A 240 7.56 -18.77 -0.89
C ILE A 240 8.53 -17.99 0.01
N PRO A 241 9.61 -17.40 -0.54
CA PRO A 241 10.46 -16.47 0.19
C PRO A 241 9.63 -15.31 0.74
N SER A 242 9.84 -15.01 2.02
CA SER A 242 9.03 -14.04 2.75
C SER A 242 9.85 -13.18 3.70
N GLU A 243 9.43 -11.93 3.86
CA GLU A 243 10.02 -11.00 4.81
C GLU A 243 8.96 -10.09 5.45
N SER A 244 9.31 -9.46 6.57
CA SER A 244 8.48 -8.45 7.24
C SER A 244 9.14 -7.08 7.15
N VAL A 245 8.35 -6.05 6.88
CA VAL A 245 8.78 -4.65 6.84
C VAL A 245 7.92 -3.75 7.73
N ASP A 246 8.47 -2.63 8.17
CA ASP A 246 7.67 -1.54 8.73
C ASP A 246 6.86 -0.90 7.58
N GLY A 247 5.55 -1.14 7.58
CA GLY A 247 4.64 -0.67 6.56
C GLY A 247 4.46 0.85 6.54
N ASN A 248 4.87 1.56 7.60
CA ASN A 248 4.88 3.01 7.66
C ASN A 248 6.21 3.61 7.22
N HIS A 249 7.21 2.79 6.88
CA HIS A 249 8.51 3.20 6.37
C HIS A 249 8.57 3.08 4.84
N VAL A 250 8.22 4.15 4.12
CA VAL A 250 8.07 4.12 2.65
C VAL A 250 9.32 3.60 1.90
N LEU A 251 10.54 3.91 2.38
CA LEU A 251 11.76 3.41 1.76
C LEU A 251 12.00 1.91 2.00
N GLU A 252 11.51 1.37 3.12
CA GLU A 252 11.68 -0.04 3.47
C GLU A 252 10.72 -0.87 2.61
N VAL A 253 9.47 -0.42 2.50
CA VAL A 253 8.47 -0.99 1.58
C VAL A 253 8.96 -0.94 0.13
N TYR A 254 9.49 0.21 -0.32
CA TYR A 254 10.06 0.36 -1.66
C TYR A 254 11.17 -0.65 -1.91
N ALA A 255 12.17 -0.71 -1.02
CA ALA A 255 13.35 -1.53 -1.22
C ALA A 255 13.03 -3.03 -1.18
N ALA A 256 12.20 -3.48 -0.23
CA ALA A 256 11.75 -4.86 -0.16
C ALA A 256 10.97 -5.26 -1.42
N THR A 257 10.07 -4.38 -1.90
CA THR A 257 9.32 -4.63 -3.14
C THR A 257 10.25 -4.66 -4.36
N ARG A 258 11.27 -3.81 -4.40
CA ARG A 258 12.25 -3.75 -5.49
C ARG A 258 13.08 -5.03 -5.57
N VAL A 259 13.61 -5.49 -4.43
CA VAL A 259 14.34 -6.77 -4.32
C VAL A 259 13.43 -7.94 -4.73
N ALA A 260 12.20 -7.96 -4.25
CA ALA A 260 11.21 -8.98 -4.60
C ALA A 260 10.89 -8.99 -6.10
N ALA A 261 10.68 -7.83 -6.71
CA ALA A 261 10.42 -7.71 -8.14
C ALA A 261 11.58 -8.25 -8.98
N GLU A 262 12.82 -7.94 -8.60
CA GLU A 262 14.00 -8.46 -9.30
C GLU A 262 14.13 -9.99 -9.17
N ARG A 263 13.81 -10.57 -8.01
CA ARG A 263 13.74 -12.03 -7.85
C ARG A 263 12.68 -12.65 -8.75
N CYS A 264 11.48 -12.06 -8.82
CA CYS A 264 10.43 -12.49 -9.73
C CYS A 264 10.89 -12.45 -11.19
N ARG A 265 11.54 -11.36 -11.63
CA ARG A 265 12.06 -11.24 -13.01
C ARG A 265 13.16 -12.25 -13.34
N ARG A 266 13.97 -12.66 -12.35
CA ARG A 266 14.98 -13.73 -12.50
C ARG A 266 14.39 -15.15 -12.49
N GLY A 267 13.06 -15.28 -12.36
CA GLY A 267 12.39 -16.59 -12.34
C GLY A 267 12.55 -17.34 -11.02
N GLU A 268 12.88 -16.65 -9.93
CA GLU A 268 13.00 -17.23 -8.59
C GLU A 268 11.62 -17.50 -7.94
N GLY A 269 10.54 -17.22 -8.67
CA GLY A 269 9.17 -17.49 -8.25
C GLY A 269 8.53 -16.33 -7.47
N PRO A 270 7.39 -16.58 -6.82
CA PRO A 270 6.65 -15.54 -6.12
C PRO A 270 7.40 -15.05 -4.89
N GLN A 271 7.02 -13.88 -4.40
CA GLN A 271 7.56 -13.29 -3.17
C GLN A 271 6.40 -12.87 -2.26
N LEU A 272 6.60 -12.95 -0.95
CA LEU A 272 5.61 -12.53 0.04
C LEU A 272 6.23 -11.48 0.97
N ILE A 273 5.55 -10.35 1.15
CA ILE A 273 6.01 -9.26 2.02
C ILE A 273 4.92 -8.98 3.03
N GLU A 274 5.18 -9.14 4.32
CA GLU A 274 4.31 -8.60 5.36
C GLU A 274 4.67 -7.12 5.59
N ALA A 275 3.73 -6.23 5.32
CA ALA A 275 3.83 -4.82 5.67
C ALA A 275 3.00 -4.54 6.93
N ARG A 276 3.68 -4.32 8.06
CA ARG A 276 3.02 -4.02 9.35
C ARG A 276 2.67 -2.55 9.44
N THR A 277 1.38 -2.27 9.53
CA THR A 277 0.83 -0.92 9.55
C THR A 277 -0.40 -0.89 10.46
N PHE A 278 -1.15 0.20 10.43
CA PHE A 278 -2.38 0.34 11.21
C PHE A 278 -3.40 1.23 10.53
N ARG A 279 -4.65 0.76 10.51
CA ARG A 279 -5.77 1.50 9.95
C ARG A 279 -6.23 2.59 10.92
N MET A 280 -5.76 3.82 10.73
CA MET A 280 -6.12 4.95 11.59
C MET A 280 -7.58 5.40 11.47
N GLY A 281 -8.23 5.04 10.36
CA GLY A 281 -9.64 5.33 10.08
C GLY A 281 -10.60 4.15 10.33
N GLY A 282 -11.85 4.32 9.89
CA GLY A 282 -12.83 3.24 9.83
C GLY A 282 -12.50 2.19 8.78
N HIS A 283 -13.24 1.08 8.75
CA HIS A 283 -13.20 0.18 7.60
C HIS A 283 -13.65 0.93 6.34
N ALA A 284 -14.66 1.78 6.50
CA ALA A 284 -15.08 2.79 5.54
C ALA A 284 -15.32 4.13 6.28
N THR A 285 -15.72 5.16 5.56
CA THR A 285 -15.96 6.48 6.16
C THR A 285 -17.13 6.54 7.16
N HIS A 286 -18.02 5.54 7.18
CA HIS A 286 -19.24 5.56 8.01
C HIS A 286 -19.08 4.90 9.39
N ASP A 287 -18.02 4.10 9.61
CA ASP A 287 -17.84 3.30 10.83
C ASP A 287 -16.62 3.74 11.66
N VAL A 288 -16.19 5.00 11.50
CA VAL A 288 -15.00 5.55 12.20
C VAL A 288 -15.16 5.48 13.72
N ARG A 289 -16.37 5.71 14.25
CA ARG A 289 -16.62 5.67 15.70
C ARG A 289 -16.47 4.24 16.23
N GLU A 290 -17.06 3.28 15.53
CA GLU A 290 -17.03 1.86 15.84
C GLU A 290 -15.59 1.34 15.79
N ALA A 291 -14.84 1.65 14.73
CA ALA A 291 -13.43 1.28 14.61
C ALA A 291 -12.56 1.84 15.74
N ARG A 292 -12.82 3.07 16.19
CA ARG A 292 -12.11 3.66 17.34
C ARG A 292 -12.50 3.05 18.68
N ALA A 293 -13.69 2.47 18.79
CA ALA A 293 -14.10 1.71 19.98
C ALA A 293 -13.50 0.30 20.03
N THR A 294 -13.04 -0.24 18.89
CA THR A 294 -12.39 -1.57 18.82
C THR A 294 -11.04 -1.62 19.53
N PHE A 295 -10.30 -0.51 19.59
CA PHE A 295 -8.94 -0.44 20.10
C PHE A 295 -8.77 0.58 21.22
N SER A 296 -7.71 0.41 22.03
CA SER A 296 -7.37 1.40 23.06
C SER A 296 -6.88 2.70 22.42
N SER A 297 -7.13 3.83 23.10
CA SER A 297 -6.57 5.12 22.69
C SER A 297 -5.04 5.13 22.67
N GLU A 298 -4.39 4.30 23.49
CA GLU A 298 -2.93 4.13 23.48
C GLU A 298 -2.42 3.55 22.17
N LEU A 299 -3.13 2.58 21.58
CA LEU A 299 -2.75 2.00 20.30
C LEU A 299 -2.82 3.06 19.18
N PHE A 300 -3.87 3.89 19.17
CA PHE A 300 -3.96 5.02 18.24
C PHE A 300 -2.83 6.02 18.44
N ARG A 301 -2.44 6.36 19.67
CA ARG A 301 -1.29 7.26 19.93
C ARG A 301 0.03 6.64 19.47
N TYR A 302 0.22 5.34 19.70
CA TYR A 302 1.40 4.60 19.28
C TYR A 302 1.58 4.66 17.76
N TRP A 303 0.54 4.35 16.99
CA TRP A 303 0.58 4.42 15.53
C TRP A 303 0.50 5.86 15.00
N GLY A 304 -0.16 6.74 15.74
CA GLY A 304 -0.25 8.17 15.47
C GLY A 304 1.12 8.85 15.39
N ARG A 305 2.04 8.53 16.32
CA ARG A 305 3.44 8.98 16.26
C ARG A 305 4.18 8.50 15.00
N ARG A 306 3.73 7.39 14.40
CA ARG A 306 4.33 6.72 13.24
C ARG A 306 3.64 7.08 11.92
N ASP A 307 3.12 8.31 11.78
CA ASP A 307 2.53 8.76 10.52
C ASP A 307 3.56 8.65 9.38
N PRO A 308 3.32 7.84 8.33
CA PRO A 308 4.26 7.66 7.23
C PRO A 308 4.58 8.97 6.49
N VAL A 309 3.63 9.91 6.43
CA VAL A 309 3.85 11.22 5.80
C VAL A 309 4.81 12.08 6.63
N GLY A 310 4.56 12.18 7.94
CA GLY A 310 5.35 13.02 8.84
C GLY A 310 6.77 12.51 9.03
N LEU A 311 6.94 11.20 9.26
CA LEU A 311 8.27 10.60 9.42
C LEU A 311 9.13 10.77 8.16
N TYR A 312 8.54 10.59 6.97
CA TYR A 312 9.29 10.76 5.73
C TYR A 312 9.58 12.23 5.41
N GLU A 313 8.67 13.17 5.72
CA GLU A 313 8.90 14.61 5.62
C GLU A 313 10.14 15.05 6.43
N GLU A 314 10.22 14.63 7.69
CA GLU A 314 11.36 14.93 8.57
C GLU A 314 12.66 14.23 8.15
N TYR A 315 12.55 12.98 7.65
CA TYR A 315 13.71 12.30 7.07
C TYR A 315 14.28 13.09 5.89
N LEU A 316 13.43 13.55 4.96
CA LEU A 316 13.84 14.34 3.81
C LEU A 316 14.43 15.70 4.21
N ALA A 317 13.85 16.36 5.21
CA ALA A 317 14.38 17.63 5.72
C ALA A 317 15.79 17.47 6.36
N GLY A 318 16.12 16.27 6.83
CA GLY A 318 17.40 15.95 7.45
C GLY A 318 18.50 15.45 6.51
N ILE A 319 18.25 15.35 5.21
CA ILE A 319 19.23 14.89 4.22
C ILE A 319 19.45 15.94 3.12
N ASP A 320 20.66 16.01 2.58
CA ASP A 320 20.95 16.82 1.40
C ASP A 320 20.76 15.95 0.14
N LEU A 321 19.70 16.22 -0.60
CA LEU A 321 19.40 15.54 -1.85
C LEU A 321 20.16 16.14 -3.06
N GLY A 322 20.94 17.22 -2.87
CA GLY A 322 21.68 17.87 -3.96
C GLY A 322 20.79 18.48 -5.05
N VAL A 323 19.50 18.71 -4.75
CA VAL A 323 18.56 19.33 -5.68
C VAL A 323 18.88 20.82 -5.73
N ALA A 324 19.51 21.26 -6.81
CA ALA A 324 19.83 22.67 -7.02
C ALA A 324 18.53 23.50 -7.08
N GLY A 325 18.26 24.23 -6.00
CA GLY A 325 17.42 25.43 -5.94
C GLY A 325 16.13 25.47 -6.76
N SER A 326 15.00 25.24 -6.10
CA SER A 326 13.87 26.16 -6.18
C SER A 326 13.22 26.21 -4.80
N GLY A 327 13.15 27.42 -4.22
CA GLY A 327 12.97 27.65 -2.79
C GLY A 327 11.73 27.04 -2.15
N ASN A 328 11.83 26.90 -0.83
CA ASN A 328 10.79 26.53 0.15
C ASN A 328 9.89 25.37 -0.27
N LEU A 329 10.19 24.18 0.28
CA LEU A 329 9.19 23.14 0.54
C LEU A 329 8.06 23.67 1.43
#